data_AF-A0A2S1R3X4-F1
#
_entry.id   AF-A0A2S1R3X4-F1
#
_cell.length_a   1.000
_cell.length_b   1.000
_cell.length_c   1.000
_cell.angle_alpha   90.00
_cell.angle_beta   90.00
_cell.angle_gamma   90.00
#
_symmetry.space_group_name_H-M   'P 1'
#
loop_
_entity.id
_entity.type
_entity.pdbx_description
1 polymer ?
#
loop_
_entity_poly.entity_id
_entity_poly.type
_entity_poly.pdbx_seq_one_letter_code
_entity_poly.pdbx_strand_id
1 'polypeptide(L)'
;MTAAFTAAANGAEVLLVEESDMVGGTTAWSGGHVWIPCNPHQKAIGVVDPPEQGLRYIMSLSRGLIDENLIRSYIANGSEAVSYLDEQAGTVFYAVRDFADYHPGHPGGLPGGGRTIECSPFSFLELGP
;
A
#
# COMPACT_ATOMS: atom_id res chain seq x y z
N MET A 1 8.87 -0.19 -10.34
CA MET A 1 8.99 -1.66 -10.33
C MET A 1 7.65 -2.37 -10.41
N THR A 2 6.67 -2.10 -9.54
CA THR A 2 5.34 -2.78 -9.52
C THR A 2 4.66 -2.91 -10.88
N ALA A 3 4.57 -1.82 -11.66
CA ALA A 3 3.94 -1.87 -12.99
C ALA A 3 4.66 -2.83 -13.96
N ALA A 4 6.00 -2.82 -13.97
CA ALA A 4 6.82 -3.70 -14.80
C ALA A 4 6.66 -5.16 -14.38
N PHE A 5 6.66 -5.42 -13.07
CA PHE A 5 6.39 -6.75 -12.52
C PHE A 5 5.01 -7.26 -12.94
N THR A 6 3.95 -6.49 -12.71
CA THR A 6 2.57 -6.90 -13.05
C THR A 6 2.43 -7.17 -14.55
N ALA A 7 3.02 -6.33 -15.42
CA ALA A 7 2.99 -6.56 -16.86
C ALA A 7 3.73 -7.85 -17.25
N ALA A 8 4.94 -8.07 -16.73
CA ALA A 8 5.73 -9.27 -17.01
C ALA A 8 5.07 -10.55 -16.48
N ALA A 9 4.51 -10.50 -15.27
CA ALA A 9 3.77 -11.61 -14.67
C ALA A 9 2.49 -11.97 -15.47
N ASN A 10 1.96 -11.03 -16.25
CA ASN A 10 0.85 -11.23 -17.17
C ASN A 10 1.30 -11.49 -18.63
N GLY A 11 2.56 -11.87 -18.84
CA GLY A 11 3.08 -12.36 -20.13
C GLY A 11 3.56 -11.28 -21.10
N ALA A 12 3.63 -10.02 -20.68
CA ALA A 12 4.25 -8.99 -21.50
C ALA A 12 5.78 -9.09 -21.48
N GLU A 13 6.42 -8.77 -22.60
CA GLU A 13 7.84 -8.45 -22.62
C GLU A 13 8.03 -6.99 -22.18
N VAL A 14 8.85 -6.74 -21.17
CA VAL A 14 8.94 -5.44 -20.48
C VAL A 14 10.38 -4.93 -20.46
N LEU A 15 10.56 -3.67 -20.86
CA LEU A 15 11.78 -2.91 -20.63
C LEU A 15 11.57 -1.96 -19.45
N LEU A 16 12.38 -2.09 -18.39
CA LEU A 16 12.46 -1.14 -17.29
C LEU A 16 13.75 -0.34 -17.42
N VAL A 17 13.64 0.99 -17.38
CA VAL A 17 14.79 1.91 -17.51
C VAL A 17 14.91 2.74 -16.24
N GLU A 18 16.13 2.85 -15.72
CA GLU A 18 16.51 3.65 -14.55
C GLU A 18 17.66 4.57 -14.97
N GLU A 19 17.64 5.82 -14.53
CA GLU A 19 18.66 6.81 -14.89
C GLU A 19 19.91 6.65 -14.02
N SER A 20 19.73 6.33 -12.75
CA SER A 20 20.81 6.20 -11.79
C SER A 20 21.48 4.82 -11.80
N ASP A 21 22.59 4.71 -11.06
CA ASP A 21 23.32 3.45 -10.90
C ASP A 21 22.62 2.44 -9.97
N MET A 22 21.49 2.83 -9.33
CA MET A 22 20.79 1.99 -8.35
C MET A 22 19.27 2.07 -8.52
N VAL A 23 18.59 0.92 -8.45
CA VAL A 23 17.12 0.90 -8.45
C VAL A 23 16.54 1.37 -7.12
N GLY A 24 15.28 1.84 -7.17
CA GLY A 24 14.44 2.04 -5.98
C GLY A 24 14.15 3.49 -5.62
N GLY A 25 14.97 4.45 -6.06
CA GLY A 25 14.73 5.88 -5.87
C GLY A 25 14.43 6.26 -4.41
N THR A 26 13.49 7.18 -4.19
CA THR A 26 13.06 7.58 -2.84
C THR A 26 12.36 6.47 -2.07
N THR A 27 11.77 5.48 -2.76
CA THR A 27 11.09 4.35 -2.12
C THR A 27 12.06 3.50 -1.31
N ALA A 28 13.29 3.29 -1.81
CA ALA A 28 14.34 2.56 -1.10
C ALA A 28 14.81 3.24 0.20
N TRP A 29 14.62 4.55 0.33
CA TRP A 29 14.93 5.34 1.52
C TRP A 29 13.72 5.58 2.43
N SER A 30 12.52 5.22 1.98
CA SER A 30 11.31 5.40 2.77
C SER A 30 11.31 4.51 4.00
N GLY A 31 10.49 4.84 5.00
CA GLY A 31 10.30 3.97 6.17
C GLY A 31 9.56 2.65 5.86
N GLY A 32 9.21 2.37 4.60
CA GLY A 32 8.55 1.12 4.20
C GLY A 32 7.06 1.03 4.57
N HIS A 33 6.48 2.07 5.16
CA HIS A 33 5.07 2.11 5.53
C HIS A 33 4.19 2.45 4.32
N VAL A 34 3.18 1.62 4.06
CA VAL A 34 2.18 1.86 3.01
C VAL A 34 0.81 1.97 3.64
N TRP A 35 0.07 3.05 3.36
CA TRP A 35 -1.26 3.26 3.91
C TRP A 35 -2.32 2.69 2.97
N ILE A 36 -2.95 1.57 3.33
CA ILE A 36 -3.98 0.90 2.52
C ILE A 36 -5.23 0.69 3.38
N PRO A 37 -6.32 1.46 3.15
CA PRO A 37 -7.60 1.21 3.79
C PRO A 37 -8.17 -0.09 3.23
N CYS A 38 -8.94 -0.80 4.05
CA CYS A 38 -9.54 -2.09 3.64
C CYS A 38 -8.51 -3.15 3.20
N ASN A 39 -7.27 -3.09 3.69
CA ASN A 39 -6.23 -4.04 3.31
C ASN A 39 -6.57 -5.47 3.77
N PRO A 40 -6.12 -6.51 3.04
CA PRO A 40 -6.49 -7.90 3.33
C PRO A 40 -6.04 -8.39 4.71
N HIS A 41 -5.01 -7.78 5.31
CA HIS A 41 -4.44 -8.19 6.59
C HIS A 41 -5.19 -7.63 7.82
N GLN A 42 -6.07 -6.64 7.66
CA GLN A 42 -6.87 -6.08 8.75
C GLN A 42 -7.71 -7.14 9.47
N LYS A 43 -8.21 -8.14 8.73
CA LYS A 43 -8.99 -9.25 9.30
C LYS A 43 -8.19 -10.06 10.31
N ALA A 44 -6.91 -10.32 10.04
CA ALA A 44 -6.04 -11.08 10.93
C ALA A 44 -5.77 -10.33 12.25
N ILE A 45 -5.82 -9.00 12.20
CA ILE A 45 -5.73 -8.15 13.39
C ILE A 45 -7.10 -7.71 13.93
N GLY A 46 -8.22 -8.26 13.46
CA GLY A 46 -9.55 -7.94 13.97
C GLY A 46 -9.95 -6.46 13.80
N VAL A 47 -9.38 -5.76 12.81
CA VAL A 47 -9.75 -4.39 12.44
C VAL A 47 -10.84 -4.45 11.38
N VAL A 48 -11.88 -3.64 11.55
CA VAL A 48 -12.96 -3.46 10.58
C VAL A 48 -12.85 -2.04 10.03
N ASP A 49 -12.63 -1.92 8.73
CA ASP A 49 -12.42 -0.65 8.05
C ASP A 49 -13.17 -0.68 6.72
N PRO A 50 -14.44 -0.23 6.66
CA PRO A 50 -15.20 -0.20 5.41
C PRO A 50 -14.67 0.88 4.46
N PRO A 51 -14.79 0.70 3.12
CA PRO A 51 -14.28 1.65 2.11
C PRO A 51 -14.69 3.10 2.35
N GLU A 52 -15.94 3.30 2.75
CA GLU A 52 -16.52 4.61 3.04
C GLU A 52 -15.86 5.29 4.24
N GLN A 53 -15.28 4.55 5.18
CA GLN A 53 -14.53 5.12 6.29
C GLN A 53 -13.17 5.67 5.82
N GLY A 54 -12.45 4.93 4.98
CA GLY A 54 -11.21 5.39 4.36
C GLY A 54 -11.43 6.59 3.44
N LEU A 55 -12.51 6.57 2.65
CA LEU A 55 -12.88 7.68 1.77
C LEU A 55 -13.18 8.94 2.57
N ARG A 56 -14.01 8.84 3.61
CA ARG A 56 -14.32 9.99 4.48
C ARG A 56 -13.05 10.57 5.09
N TYR A 57 -12.11 9.72 5.50
CA TYR A 57 -10.84 10.17 6.06
C TYR A 57 -10.02 11.01 5.09
N ILE A 58 -9.69 10.47 3.92
CA ILE A 58 -8.91 11.21 2.91
C ILE A 58 -9.64 12.48 2.47
N MET A 59 -10.94 12.40 2.22
CA MET A 59 -11.70 13.57 1.77
C MET A 59 -11.80 14.65 2.85
N SER A 60 -11.78 14.29 4.14
CA SER A 60 -11.71 15.27 5.23
C SER A 60 -10.37 16.03 5.29
N LEU A 61 -9.30 15.44 4.75
CA LEU A 61 -7.96 16.03 4.67
C LEU A 61 -7.69 16.71 3.32
N SER A 62 -8.51 16.41 2.30
CA SER A 62 -8.36 16.87 0.93
C SER A 62 -8.37 18.40 0.78
N ARG A 63 -9.10 19.11 1.65
CA ARG A 63 -9.37 20.55 1.50
C ARG A 63 -9.94 20.93 0.11
N GLY A 64 -10.63 19.99 -0.53
CA GLY A 64 -11.20 20.15 -1.88
C GLY A 64 -10.20 20.07 -3.03
N LEU A 65 -8.97 19.60 -2.79
CA LEU A 65 -7.90 19.53 -3.80
C LEU A 65 -7.79 18.15 -4.46
N ILE A 66 -8.30 17.11 -3.81
CA ILE A 66 -8.21 15.73 -4.28
C ILE A 66 -9.44 15.38 -5.11
N ASP A 67 -9.22 14.79 -6.29
CA ASP A 67 -10.27 14.17 -7.09
C ASP A 67 -10.80 12.91 -6.38
N GLU A 68 -12.07 12.94 -6.02
CA GLU A 68 -12.75 11.85 -5.33
C GLU A 68 -12.72 10.54 -6.16
N ASN A 69 -12.78 10.61 -7.48
CA ASN A 69 -12.73 9.43 -8.33
C ASN A 69 -11.40 8.70 -8.21
N LEU A 70 -10.28 9.44 -8.12
CA LEU A 70 -8.96 8.85 -7.91
C LEU A 70 -8.88 8.14 -6.56
N ILE A 71 -9.47 8.71 -5.50
CA ILE A 71 -9.47 8.08 -4.17
C ILE A 71 -10.38 6.86 -4.14
N ARG A 72 -11.54 6.91 -4.80
CA ARG A 72 -12.41 5.74 -4.94
C ARG A 72 -11.70 4.61 -5.68
N SER A 73 -11.01 4.92 -6.77
CA SER A 73 -10.17 3.94 -7.47
C SER A 73 -9.05 3.41 -6.58
N TYR A 74 -8.37 4.26 -5.81
CA TYR A 74 -7.33 3.84 -4.87
C TYR A 74 -7.86 2.86 -3.82
N ILE A 75 -8.98 3.18 -3.18
CA ILE A 75 -9.59 2.34 -2.14
C ILE A 75 -10.11 1.02 -2.74
N ALA A 76 -10.76 1.08 -3.90
CA ALA A 76 -11.31 -0.10 -4.55
C ALA A 76 -10.23 -1.10 -4.98
N ASN A 77 -9.09 -0.61 -5.50
CA ASN A 77 -8.04 -1.46 -6.07
C ASN A 77 -6.89 -1.73 -5.09
N GLY A 78 -6.74 -0.94 -4.02
CA GLY A 78 -5.60 -1.05 -3.10
C GLY A 78 -5.50 -2.41 -2.41
N SER A 79 -6.63 -2.95 -1.97
CA SER A 79 -6.69 -4.29 -1.35
C SER A 79 -6.25 -5.38 -2.32
N GLU A 80 -6.75 -5.35 -3.57
CA GLU A 80 -6.38 -6.29 -4.62
C GLU A 80 -4.90 -6.17 -5.01
N ALA A 81 -4.39 -4.95 -5.12
CA ALA A 81 -2.97 -4.72 -5.42
C ALA A 81 -2.05 -5.31 -4.34
N VAL A 82 -2.41 -5.19 -3.06
CA VAL A 82 -1.66 -5.80 -1.94
C VAL A 82 -1.71 -7.32 -2.05
N SER A 83 -2.90 -7.92 -2.17
CA SER A 83 -3.02 -9.39 -2.32
C SER A 83 -2.25 -9.92 -3.54
N TYR A 84 -2.29 -9.21 -4.67
CA TYR A 84 -1.54 -9.60 -5.85
C TYR A 84 -0.03 -9.59 -5.61
N LEU A 85 0.50 -8.60 -4.89
CA LEU A 85 1.92 -8.53 -4.57
C LEU A 85 2.35 -9.58 -3.53
N ASP A 86 1.52 -9.85 -2.53
CA ASP A 86 1.73 -10.94 -1.57
C ASP A 86 1.90 -12.28 -2.30
N GLU A 87 0.97 -12.57 -3.22
CA GLU A 87 0.86 -13.87 -3.87
C GLU A 87 1.85 -14.04 -5.03
N GLN A 88 2.04 -13.01 -5.84
CA GLN A 88 2.79 -13.12 -7.10
C GLN A 88 4.22 -12.61 -6.99
N ALA A 89 4.46 -11.56 -6.19
CA ALA A 89 5.77 -10.93 -6.08
C ALA A 89 6.60 -11.45 -4.90
N GLY A 90 6.03 -12.31 -4.04
CA GLY A 90 6.68 -12.78 -2.81
C GLY A 90 6.92 -11.68 -1.78
N THR A 91 6.26 -10.52 -1.92
CA THR A 91 6.36 -9.41 -0.96
C THR A 91 5.33 -9.64 0.13
N VAL A 92 5.74 -10.18 1.28
CA VAL A 92 4.81 -10.51 2.37
C VAL A 92 4.52 -9.27 3.21
N PHE A 93 3.32 -8.72 3.06
CA PHE A 93 2.83 -7.61 3.88
C PHE A 93 2.17 -8.09 5.19
N TYR A 94 2.17 -7.21 6.19
CA TYR A 94 1.36 -7.34 7.40
C TYR A 94 0.77 -5.99 7.80
N ALA A 95 -0.43 -5.99 8.38
CA ALA A 95 -1.05 -4.79 8.93
C ALA A 95 -0.51 -4.46 10.33
N VAL A 96 -0.21 -3.19 10.55
CA VAL A 96 0.28 -2.67 11.83
C VAL A 96 -0.91 -2.22 12.66
N ARG A 97 -1.29 -3.03 13.67
CA ARG A 97 -2.46 -2.77 14.51
C ARG A 97 -2.41 -1.40 15.16
N ASP A 98 -1.39 -1.09 15.94
CA ASP A 98 -1.38 0.10 16.79
C ASP A 98 -0.81 1.35 16.11
N PHE A 99 -0.75 1.34 14.77
CA PHE A 99 -0.33 2.51 13.98
C PHE A 99 -1.57 3.28 13.51
N ALA A 100 -1.94 4.30 14.30
CA ALA A 100 -3.05 5.18 13.98
C ALA A 100 -2.81 5.98 12.69
N ASP A 101 -3.90 6.35 12.03
CA ASP A 101 -3.87 7.40 11.01
C ASP A 101 -3.17 8.67 11.54
N TYR A 102 -2.43 9.40 10.71
CA TYR A 102 -1.71 10.61 11.15
C TYR A 102 -2.61 11.68 11.78
N HIS A 103 -3.87 11.76 11.35
CA HIS A 103 -4.86 12.69 11.88
C HIS A 103 -6.10 11.94 12.39
N PRO A 104 -5.98 11.12 13.45
CA PRO A 104 -7.00 10.12 13.79
C PRO A 104 -8.30 10.75 14.32
N GLY A 105 -8.27 12.02 14.73
CA GLY A 105 -9.45 12.79 15.15
C GLY A 105 -10.29 13.36 14.01
N HIS A 106 -9.84 13.25 12.76
CA HIS A 106 -10.61 13.71 11.61
C HIS A 106 -11.72 12.74 11.23
N PRO A 107 -12.80 13.20 10.57
CA PRO A 107 -13.89 12.35 10.12
C PRO A 107 -13.39 11.13 9.32
N GLY A 108 -13.72 9.91 9.78
CA GLY A 108 -13.28 8.67 9.11
C GLY A 108 -11.90 8.16 9.54
N GLY A 109 -11.18 8.90 10.40
CA GLY A 109 -9.94 8.43 10.99
C GLY A 109 -10.13 7.15 11.81
N LEU A 110 -9.05 6.39 11.96
CA LEU A 110 -9.00 5.13 12.68
C LEU A 110 -7.94 5.22 13.81
N PRO A 111 -8.32 5.72 15.01
CA PRO A 111 -7.39 5.90 16.13
C PRO A 111 -6.74 4.60 16.61
N GLY A 112 -7.44 3.47 16.44
CA GLY A 112 -6.93 2.14 16.79
C GLY A 112 -6.01 1.53 15.73
N GLY A 113 -5.73 2.24 14.63
CA GLY A 113 -4.80 1.84 13.58
C GLY A 113 -5.23 0.64 12.72
N GLY A 114 -4.28 0.11 11.96
CA GLY A 114 -4.49 -1.05 11.08
C GLY A 114 -4.61 -0.75 9.58
N ARG A 115 -4.51 0.52 9.16
CA ARG A 115 -4.43 0.89 7.73
C ARG A 115 -3.02 0.89 7.18
N THR A 116 -2.02 1.10 8.03
CA THR A 116 -0.62 0.97 7.65
C THR A 116 -0.26 -0.51 7.51
N ILE A 117 0.31 -0.87 6.37
CA ILE A 117 0.98 -2.15 6.15
C ILE A 117 2.49 -1.93 6.01
N GLU A 118 3.25 -2.94 6.41
CA GLU A 118 4.70 -3.02 6.29
C GLU A 118 5.07 -4.36 5.66
N CYS A 119 6.28 -4.47 5.13
CA CYS A 119 6.85 -5.72 4.68
C CYS A 119 7.90 -6.22 5.67
N SER A 120 8.03 -7.55 5.77
CA SER A 120 9.11 -8.14 6.55
C SER A 120 10.48 -7.80 5.93
N PRO A 121 11.54 -7.65 6.73
CA PRO A 121 12.88 -7.53 6.19
C PRO A 121 13.19 -8.68 5.24
N PHE A 122 13.74 -8.36 4.08
CA PHE A 122 14.13 -9.35 3.09
C PHE A 122 15.62 -9.67 3.24
N SER A 123 15.97 -10.96 3.19
CA SER A 123 17.36 -11.41 3.29
C SER A 123 18.15 -11.02 2.06
N PHE A 124 19.21 -10.23 2.21
CA PHE A 124 20.14 -9.92 1.11
C PHE A 124 20.77 -11.17 0.48
N LEU A 125 20.86 -12.28 1.23
CA LEU A 125 21.40 -13.55 0.73
C LEU A 125 20.44 -14.27 -0.24
N GLU A 126 19.16 -13.92 -0.18
CA GLU A 126 18.11 -14.47 -1.05
C GLU A 126 17.81 -13.52 -2.21
N LEU A 127 18.43 -12.34 -2.24
CA LEU A 127 18.34 -11.43 -3.36
C LEU A 127 19.04 -12.09 -4.55
N GLY A 128 18.39 -12.11 -5.71
CA GLY A 128 18.95 -12.69 -6.93
C GLY A 128 20.32 -12.09 -7.32
N PRO A 129 21.00 -12.71 -8.31
CA PRO A 129 22.30 -12.24 -8.78
C PRO A 129 22.27 -10.83 -9.37
#